data_AF-A0A4V1J2A9-F1
#
_entry.id   AF-A0A4V1J2A9-F1
#
_cell.length_a   1.000
_cell.length_b   1.000
_cell.length_c   1.000
_cell.angle_alpha   90.00
_cell.angle_beta   90.00
_cell.angle_gamma   90.00
#
_symmetry.space_group_name_H-M   'P 1'
#
loop_
_entity.id
_entity.type
_entity.pdbx_description
1 polymer ?
#
loop_
_entity_poly.entity_id
_entity_poly.type
_entity_poly.pdbx_seq_one_letter_code
_entity_poly.pdbx_strand_id
1 'polypeptide(L)'
;MRYLHTMLRVRNLDIALKFYSDALGLKEVRRTESEKGRFTLVFLCADEDESLLKQVKGRGAPLVELTYNWDEETYGEDRYFGHLAYEVDDIYATCDRLMKLGITINRPPRDGQMAFIRSPD
;
A
#
# COMPACT_ATOMS: atom_id res chain seq x y z
N MET A 1 9.04 7.75 -20.53
CA MET A 1 7.87 7.16 -19.82
C MET A 1 8.24 7.03 -18.35
N ARG A 2 7.34 7.34 -17.41
CA ARG A 2 7.59 7.29 -15.97
C ARG A 2 6.47 6.50 -15.29
N TYR A 3 6.83 5.59 -14.38
CA TYR A 3 5.85 4.92 -13.53
C TYR A 3 5.38 5.88 -12.42
N LEU A 4 4.07 5.98 -12.22
CA LEU A 4 3.48 6.95 -11.29
C LEU A 4 2.87 6.30 -10.07
N HIS A 5 1.98 5.32 -10.26
CA HIS A 5 1.32 4.65 -9.15
C HIS A 5 0.73 3.31 -9.59
N THR A 6 0.54 2.42 -8.62
CA THR A 6 -0.40 1.30 -8.69
C THR A 6 -1.66 1.70 -7.93
N MET A 7 -2.84 1.51 -8.53
CA MET A 7 -4.11 1.72 -7.82
C MET A 7 -4.68 0.38 -7.32
N LEU A 8 -5.10 0.36 -6.06
CA LEU A 8 -5.79 -0.73 -5.41
C LEU A 8 -7.14 -0.22 -4.87
N ARG A 9 -8.22 -0.94 -5.14
CA ARG A 9 -9.50 -0.68 -4.48
C ARG A 9 -9.49 -1.32 -3.10
N VAL A 10 -10.03 -0.59 -2.13
CA VAL A 10 -10.14 -1.05 -0.73
C VAL A 10 -11.57 -0.93 -0.26
N ARG A 11 -12.05 -1.93 0.49
CA ARG A 11 -13.43 -1.92 1.02
C ARG A 11 -13.57 -1.07 2.27
N ASN A 12 -12.49 -0.88 3.03
CA ASN A 12 -12.49 -0.09 4.24
C ASN A 12 -11.19 0.71 4.34
N LEU A 13 -11.31 2.04 4.21
CA LEU A 13 -10.14 2.91 4.16
C LEU A 13 -9.35 2.92 5.47
N ASP A 14 -10.01 2.89 6.62
CA ASP A 14 -9.33 2.91 7.93
C ASP A 14 -8.53 1.63 8.18
N ILE A 15 -9.10 0.47 7.82
CA ILE A 15 -8.40 -0.82 7.94
C ILE A 15 -7.22 -0.86 6.96
N ALA A 16 -7.41 -0.38 5.73
CA ALA A 16 -6.32 -0.28 4.76
C ALA A 16 -5.21 0.66 5.24
N LEU A 17 -5.52 1.81 5.83
CA LEU A 17 -4.52 2.75 6.34
C LEU A 17 -3.74 2.18 7.53
N LYS A 18 -4.37 1.42 8.43
CA LYS A 18 -3.65 0.68 9.48
C LYS A 18 -2.65 -0.31 8.89
N PHE A 19 -2.99 -0.97 7.78
CA PHE A 19 -2.07 -1.88 7.10
C PHE A 19 -0.94 -1.12 6.38
N TYR A 20 -1.28 -0.23 5.46
CA TYR A 20 -0.27 0.41 4.61
C TYR A 20 0.54 1.50 5.33
N SER A 21 -0.09 2.26 6.23
CA SER A 21 0.61 3.34 6.94
C SER A 21 1.21 2.84 8.25
N ASP A 22 0.42 2.26 9.15
CA ASP A 22 0.95 1.89 10.48
C ASP A 22 1.82 0.63 10.43
N ALA A 23 1.39 -0.40 9.68
CA ALA A 23 2.14 -1.65 9.59
C ALA A 23 3.28 -1.57 8.57
N LEU A 24 3.05 -1.13 7.34
CA LEU A 24 4.12 -1.02 6.33
C LEU A 24 4.97 0.25 6.44
N GLY A 25 4.52 1.28 7.17
CA GLY A 25 5.27 2.52 7.33
C GLY A 25 5.15 3.48 6.13
N LEU A 26 4.22 3.25 5.20
CA LEU A 26 4.01 4.16 4.08
C LEU A 26 3.42 5.49 4.57
N LYS A 27 3.82 6.58 3.94
CA LYS A 27 3.36 7.93 4.29
C LYS A 27 2.28 8.40 3.34
N GLU A 28 1.19 8.92 3.89
CA GLU A 28 0.18 9.63 3.10
C GLU A 28 0.76 10.95 2.59
N VAL A 29 0.79 11.10 1.27
CA VAL A 29 1.37 12.29 0.60
C VAL A 29 0.33 13.11 -0.15
N ARG A 30 -0.84 12.52 -0.42
CA ARG A 30 -1.97 13.23 -1.02
C ARG A 30 -3.27 12.48 -0.78
N ARG A 31 -4.32 13.25 -0.46
CA ARG A 31 -5.70 12.77 -0.38
C ARG A 31 -6.61 13.63 -1.25
N THR A 32 -7.60 12.99 -1.86
CA THR A 32 -8.60 13.69 -2.66
C THR A 32 -9.95 13.03 -2.46
N GLU A 33 -10.96 13.84 -2.22
CA GLU A 33 -12.34 13.40 -2.05
C GLU A 33 -13.20 13.98 -3.16
N SER A 34 -14.15 13.19 -3.65
CA SER A 34 -15.07 13.61 -4.69
C SER A 34 -16.49 13.30 -4.23
N GLU A 35 -17.19 14.30 -3.70
CA GLU A 35 -18.60 14.12 -3.28
C GLU A 35 -19.48 13.70 -4.45
N LYS A 36 -19.29 14.32 -5.62
CA LYS A 36 -20.04 13.99 -6.84
C LYS A 36 -19.75 12.56 -7.33
N GLY A 37 -18.49 12.12 -7.20
CA GLY A 37 -18.07 10.78 -7.60
C GLY A 37 -18.24 9.71 -6.52
N ARG A 38 -18.52 10.13 -5.28
CA ARG A 38 -18.66 9.29 -4.08
C ARG A 38 -17.45 8.38 -3.82
N PHE A 39 -16.26 8.97 -3.82
CA PHE A 39 -15.03 8.25 -3.51
C PHE A 39 -13.97 9.10 -2.80
N THR A 40 -13.06 8.41 -2.12
CA THR A 40 -11.82 8.95 -1.55
C THR A 40 -10.62 8.26 -2.21
N LEU A 41 -9.64 9.05 -2.64
CA LEU A 41 -8.33 8.58 -3.11
C LEU A 41 -7.27 8.95 -2.09
N VAL A 42 -6.44 7.99 -1.70
CA VAL A 42 -5.28 8.22 -0.82
C VAL A 42 -4.02 7.71 -1.50
N PHE A 43 -3.01 8.57 -1.61
CA PHE A 43 -1.73 8.25 -2.22
C PHE A 43 -0.67 8.09 -1.14
N LEU A 44 -0.02 6.93 -1.13
CA LEU A 44 0.97 6.53 -0.15
C LEU A 44 2.34 6.37 -0.81
N CYS A 45 3.38 6.82 -0.12
CA CYS A 45 4.77 6.74 -0.56
C CYS A 45 5.57 5.89 0.43
N ALA A 46 6.51 5.09 -0.07
CA ALA A 46 7.52 4.47 0.78
C ALA A 46 8.42 5.54 1.40
N ASP A 47 8.92 5.29 2.61
CA ASP A 47 9.73 6.26 3.36
C ASP A 47 10.99 6.66 2.58
N GLU A 48 11.69 5.68 2.02
CA GLU A 48 12.92 5.90 1.23
C GLU A 48 12.68 6.65 -0.09
N ASP A 49 11.45 6.58 -0.62
CA ASP A 49 11.06 7.27 -1.86
C ASP A 49 10.63 8.72 -1.63
N GLU A 50 10.49 9.19 -0.38
CA GLU A 50 9.96 10.53 -0.08
C GLU A 50 10.81 11.65 -0.70
N SER A 51 12.12 11.44 -0.81
CA SER A 51 13.03 12.40 -1.42
C SER A 51 12.70 12.67 -2.90
N LEU A 52 12.20 11.67 -3.63
CA LEU A 52 11.83 11.76 -5.04
C LEU A 52 10.59 12.64 -5.26
N LEU A 53 9.71 12.76 -4.27
CA LEU A 53 8.56 13.67 -4.32
C LEU A 53 9.02 15.14 -4.33
N LYS A 54 10.08 15.46 -3.58
CA LYS A 54 10.61 16.83 -3.47
C LYS A 54 11.42 17.25 -4.70
N GLN A 55 12.07 16.28 -5.36
CA GLN A 55 12.97 16.55 -6.49
C GLN A 55 12.24 16.80 -7.82
N VAL A 56 11.03 16.25 -8.01
CA VAL A 56 10.34 16.35 -9.30
C VAL A 56 9.03 17.12 -9.18
N LYS A 57 8.93 18.26 -9.90
CA LYS A 57 7.67 18.99 -10.05
C LYS A 57 6.61 18.07 -10.68
N GLY A 58 5.54 17.77 -9.94
CA GLY A 58 4.43 16.92 -10.40
C GLY A 58 4.16 15.73 -9.46
N ARG A 59 3.71 14.59 -10.00
CA ARG A 59 3.26 13.44 -9.20
C ARG A 59 4.36 12.65 -8.47
N GLY A 60 5.64 13.02 -8.65
CA GLY A 60 6.75 12.49 -7.84
C GLY A 60 6.89 10.96 -7.85
N ALA A 61 7.47 10.39 -6.79
CA ALA A 61 7.78 8.98 -6.57
C ALA A 61 6.72 7.97 -7.06
N PRO A 62 7.06 6.68 -7.23
CA PRO A 62 6.06 5.61 -7.34
C PRO A 62 5.15 5.58 -6.10
N LEU A 63 3.83 5.66 -6.28
CA LEU A 63 2.87 5.67 -5.17
C LEU A 63 1.97 4.43 -5.17
N VAL A 64 1.45 4.08 -4.00
CA VAL A 64 0.25 3.26 -3.89
C VAL A 64 -0.95 4.19 -3.81
N GLU A 65 -1.87 4.07 -4.75
CA GLU A 65 -3.16 4.75 -4.70
C GLU A 65 -4.21 3.80 -4.13
N LEU A 66 -4.76 4.13 -2.98
CA LEU A 66 -5.94 3.46 -2.43
C LEU A 66 -7.18 4.20 -2.91
N THR A 67 -8.07 3.49 -3.60
CA THR A 67 -9.39 3.99 -3.98
C THR A 67 -10.45 3.37 -3.09
N TYR A 68 -11.10 4.21 -2.29
CA TYR A 68 -12.24 3.84 -1.47
C TYR A 68 -13.51 4.45 -2.06
N ASN A 69 -14.39 3.59 -2.59
CA ASN A 69 -15.72 4.00 -3.02
C ASN A 69 -16.64 4.03 -1.78
N TRP A 70 -17.40 5.12 -1.61
CA TRP A 70 -18.24 5.32 -0.43
C TRP A 70 -19.48 4.44 -0.44
N ASP A 71 -19.89 4.02 -1.63
CA ASP A 71 -21.00 3.10 -1.84
C ASP A 71 -20.44 1.67 -1.99
N GLU A 72 -21.24 0.69 -1.58
CA GLU A 72 -20.84 -0.72 -1.58
C GLU A 72 -20.61 -1.24 -3.00
N GLU A 73 -19.45 -1.86 -3.23
CA GLU A 73 -19.10 -2.48 -4.50
C GLU A 73 -18.71 -3.96 -4.31
N THR A 74 -19.23 -4.80 -5.20
CA THR A 74 -18.83 -6.21 -5.26
C THR A 74 -17.55 -6.35 -6.07
N TYR A 75 -16.42 -6.51 -5.39
CA TYR A 75 -15.16 -6.85 -6.05
C TYR A 75 -15.13 -8.35 -6.40
N GLY A 76 -14.82 -8.65 -7.67
CA GLY A 76 -14.67 -10.01 -8.18
C GLY A 76 -13.34 -10.67 -7.78
N GLU A 77 -13.05 -11.83 -8.36
CA GLU A 77 -11.75 -12.49 -8.17
C GLU A 77 -10.65 -11.84 -9.03
N ASP A 78 -9.60 -11.35 -8.39
CA ASP A 78 -8.41 -10.84 -9.06
C ASP A 78 -7.36 -11.95 -9.26
N ARG A 79 -7.25 -12.47 -10.50
CA ARG A 79 -6.17 -13.40 -10.91
C ARG A 79 -5.08 -12.78 -11.79
N TYR A 80 -5.19 -11.48 -12.08
CA TYR A 80 -4.31 -10.82 -13.04
C TYR A 80 -3.18 -10.04 -12.36
N PHE A 81 -3.51 -9.21 -11.37
CA PHE A 81 -2.51 -8.47 -10.61
C PHE A 81 -1.86 -9.36 -9.55
N GLY A 82 -0.52 -9.41 -9.54
CA GLY A 82 0.23 -10.31 -8.68
C GLY A 82 0.43 -9.76 -7.27
N HIS A 83 1.26 -8.73 -7.13
CA HIS A 83 1.63 -8.15 -5.84
C HIS A 83 2.33 -6.79 -6.03
N LEU A 84 2.40 -6.04 -4.92
CA LEU A 84 3.39 -4.99 -4.72
C LEU A 84 4.63 -5.62 -4.08
N ALA A 85 5.81 -5.06 -4.37
CA ALA A 85 7.07 -5.50 -3.78
C ALA A 85 7.77 -4.31 -3.13
N TYR A 86 8.29 -4.54 -1.92
CA TYR A 86 9.07 -3.58 -1.15
C TYR A 86 10.37 -4.25 -0.73
N GLU A 87 11.47 -3.52 -0.84
CA GLU A 87 12.75 -3.90 -0.25
C GLU A 87 12.78 -3.43 1.20
N VAL A 88 13.44 -4.20 2.06
CA VAL A 88 13.67 -3.87 3.48
C VAL A 88 15.06 -4.34 3.87
N ASP A 89 15.69 -3.64 4.82
CA ASP A 89 17.04 -3.98 5.30
C ASP A 89 17.12 -5.37 5.96
N ASP A 90 16.10 -5.74 6.74
CA ASP A 90 16.04 -7.02 7.46
C ASP A 90 14.63 -7.61 7.39
N ILE A 91 14.48 -8.69 6.61
CA ILE A 91 13.20 -9.36 6.39
C ILE A 91 12.67 -10.06 7.66
N TYR A 92 13.55 -10.56 8.54
CA TYR A 92 13.16 -11.26 9.75
C TYR A 92 12.66 -10.26 10.80
N ALA A 93 13.40 -9.17 11.01
CA ALA A 93 12.98 -8.09 11.89
C ALA A 93 11.67 -7.44 11.40
N THR A 94 11.54 -7.26 10.09
CA THR A 94 10.30 -6.76 9.47
C THR A 94 9.13 -7.70 9.73
N CYS A 95 9.29 -9.01 9.49
CA CYS A 95 8.25 -9.99 9.76
C CYS A 95 7.84 -10.02 11.25
N ASP A 96 8.80 -9.98 12.17
CA ASP A 96 8.54 -9.94 13.60
C ASP A 96 7.73 -8.70 14.02
N ARG A 97 8.13 -7.51 13.53
CA ARG A 97 7.38 -6.27 13.76
C ARG A 97 5.95 -6.35 13.23
N LEU A 98 5.77 -6.88 12.01
CA LEU A 98 4.46 -7.05 11.40
C LEU A 98 3.57 -8.02 12.19
N MET A 99 4.12 -9.15 12.65
CA MET A 99 3.38 -10.10 13.49
C MET A 99 2.94 -9.47 14.82
N LYS A 100 3.77 -8.65 15.45
CA LYS A 100 3.41 -7.89 16.67
C LYS A 100 2.28 -6.89 16.45
N LEU A 101 2.11 -6.41 15.21
CA LEU A 101 0.99 -5.57 14.78
C LEU A 101 -0.24 -6.38 14.32
N GLY A 102 -0.21 -7.71 14.47
CA GLY A 102 -1.31 -8.60 14.12
C GLY A 102 -1.37 -9.00 12.65
N ILE A 103 -0.34 -8.69 11.85
CA ILE A 103 -0.28 -9.09 10.44
C ILE A 103 0.19 -10.55 10.32
N THR A 104 -0.57 -11.35 9.58
CA THR A 104 -0.21 -12.74 9.29
C THR A 104 0.83 -12.81 8.18
N ILE A 105 1.93 -13.53 8.41
CA ILE A 105 2.93 -13.83 7.39
C ILE A 105 2.51 -15.08 6.62
N ASN A 106 1.89 -14.91 5.44
CA ASN A 106 1.40 -16.01 4.61
C ASN A 106 2.51 -16.92 4.10
N ARG A 107 3.65 -16.33 3.73
CA ARG A 107 4.87 -17.07 3.35
C ARG A 107 6.04 -16.48 4.13
N PRO A 108 6.52 -17.13 5.19
CA PRO A 108 7.66 -16.64 5.95
C PRO A 108 8.98 -16.78 5.15
N PRO A 109 10.00 -15.96 5.47
CA PRO A 109 11.30 -16.00 4.79
C PRO A 109 12.04 -17.30 5.12
N ARG A 110 12.06 -18.23 4.16
CA ARG A 110 12.74 -19.53 4.29
C ARG A 110 14.22 -19.47 3.92
N ASP A 111 14.55 -18.61 2.97
CA ASP A 111 15.87 -18.36 2.40
C ASP A 111 16.47 -17.03 2.86
N GLY A 112 15.75 -16.30 3.72
CA GLY A 112 16.12 -14.97 4.18
C GLY A 112 15.96 -13.86 3.14
N GLN A 113 15.31 -14.13 1.99
CA GLN A 113 15.19 -13.14 0.92
C GLN A 113 13.78 -12.59 0.74
N MET A 114 12.75 -13.38 1.02
CA MET A 114 11.39 -13.01 0.63
C MET A 114 10.32 -13.52 1.58
N ALA A 115 9.37 -12.65 1.91
CA ALA A 115 8.15 -13.00 2.61
C ALA A 115 6.92 -12.46 1.88
N PHE A 116 5.77 -13.10 2.06
CA PHE A 116 4.48 -12.57 1.60
C PHE A 116 3.53 -12.38 2.77
N ILE A 117 2.87 -11.24 2.76
CA ILE A 117 1.74 -10.87 3.62
C ILE A 117 0.56 -10.49 2.70
N ARG A 118 -0.65 -10.49 3.25
CA ARG A 118 -1.84 -10.04 2.53
C ARG A 118 -2.38 -8.75 3.14
N SER A 119 -2.74 -7.81 2.29
CA SER A 119 -3.55 -6.66 2.68
C SER A 119 -4.94 -7.10 3.17
N PRO A 120 -5.71 -6.21 3.81
CA PRO A 120 -7.05 -6.55 4.34
C PRO A 120 -8.09 -6.98 3.29
N ASP A 121 -7.89 -6.61 2.02
CA ASP A 121 -8.76 -6.95 0.88
C ASP A 121 -8.28 -8.21 0.09
#